data_AF-J4WTJ9-F1
#
_entry.id   AF-J4WTJ9-F1
#
_cell.length_a   1.000
_cell.length_b   1.000
_cell.length_c   1.000
_cell.angle_alpha   90.00
_cell.angle_beta   90.00
_cell.angle_gamma   90.00
#
_symmetry.space_group_name_H-M   'P 1'
#
loop_
_entity.id
_entity.type
_entity.pdbx_description
1 polymer ?
#
loop_
_entity_poly.entity_id
_entity_poly.type
_entity_poly.pdbx_seq_one_letter_code
_entity_poly.pdbx_strand_id
1 'polypeptide(L)'
;MKKIAFYGKGGIGKSTTAANVSAAFSRGGKKVCQIGCDPKNDSTRLLLGRIAPLTVLDAERSKKGAALSLAEIAHEGYGGVRCIEAGGPEPGVGCAGRGIIVALERLKALHAFDDVDVAIYDVLGDVVCGGFAVPIREGYAEEIYIVSSGELMSLYAANNIAKGVRRFAARGVVKLGGIIGNGRDVAREKELLEAFAARLGTKLIAYIPRSAAVHEAEIHRQTLIAYAPDSAQAKVYEELAAAIEGNKNLVIPKPMAFEELEDLVESYGN
;
A
#
# COMPACT_ATOMS: atom_id res chain seq x y z
N MET A 1 11.09 13.26 4.99
CA MET A 1 9.87 12.60 4.48
C MET A 1 10.12 11.11 4.30
N LYS A 2 9.28 10.25 4.88
CA LYS A 2 9.28 8.80 4.68
C LYS A 2 8.41 8.45 3.47
N LYS A 3 8.89 7.60 2.55
CA LYS A 3 8.19 7.25 1.30
C LYS A 3 7.90 5.76 1.24
N ILE A 4 6.65 5.40 1.44
CA ILE A 4 6.21 4.02 1.67
C ILE A 4 5.29 3.59 0.52
N ALA A 5 5.47 2.38 0.00
CA ALA A 5 4.45 1.78 -0.87
C ALA A 5 3.94 0.45 -0.30
N PHE A 6 2.62 0.28 -0.32
CA PHE A 6 1.95 -0.98 -0.02
C PHE A 6 1.66 -1.72 -1.32
N TYR A 7 2.12 -2.97 -1.40
CA TYR A 7 1.84 -3.90 -2.49
C TYR A 7 1.21 -5.19 -1.95
N GLY A 8 0.76 -6.06 -2.86
CA GLY A 8 0.09 -7.32 -2.50
C GLY A 8 -1.04 -7.67 -3.46
N LYS A 9 -1.53 -8.91 -3.34
CA LYS A 9 -2.61 -9.46 -4.17
C LYS A 9 -3.90 -8.60 -4.09
N GLY A 10 -4.71 -8.61 -5.14
CA GLY A 10 -6.06 -8.04 -5.15
C GLY A 10 -6.92 -8.68 -4.07
N GLY A 11 -7.68 -7.86 -3.35
CA GLY A 11 -8.56 -8.33 -2.28
C GLY A 11 -7.86 -8.77 -0.99
N ILE A 12 -6.54 -8.60 -0.87
CA ILE A 12 -5.80 -8.93 0.37
C ILE A 12 -5.97 -7.89 1.50
N GLY A 13 -6.71 -6.80 1.28
CA GLY A 13 -6.88 -5.72 2.27
C GLY A 13 -5.77 -4.67 2.28
N LYS A 14 -5.08 -4.44 1.16
CA LYS A 14 -4.06 -3.37 1.02
C LYS A 14 -4.60 -2.00 1.36
N SER A 15 -5.65 -1.57 0.67
CA SER A 15 -6.23 -0.23 0.80
C SER A 15 -6.76 0.02 2.21
N THR A 16 -7.42 -0.99 2.81
CA THR A 16 -7.83 -0.95 4.22
C THR A 16 -6.64 -0.77 5.16
N THR A 17 -5.55 -1.52 4.93
CA THR A 17 -4.32 -1.41 5.73
C THR A 17 -3.66 -0.04 5.55
N ALA A 18 -3.53 0.43 4.30
CA ALA A 18 -2.94 1.72 3.96
C ALA A 18 -3.71 2.87 4.60
N ALA A 19 -5.04 2.88 4.48
CA ALA A 19 -5.89 3.92 5.07
C ALA A 19 -5.80 3.95 6.61
N ASN A 20 -5.80 2.78 7.27
CA ASN A 20 -5.64 2.71 8.72
C ASN A 20 -4.25 3.14 9.18
N VAL A 21 -3.19 2.76 8.46
CA VAL A 21 -1.83 3.22 8.76
C VAL A 21 -1.69 4.74 8.53
N SER A 22 -2.28 5.29 7.47
CA SER A 22 -2.32 6.74 7.23
C SER A 22 -3.02 7.48 8.36
N ALA A 23 -4.17 6.97 8.82
CA ALA A 23 -4.90 7.53 9.94
C ALA A 23 -4.10 7.44 11.26
N ALA A 24 -3.41 6.33 11.50
CA ALA A 24 -2.56 6.15 12.68
C ALA A 24 -1.36 7.11 12.68
N PHE A 25 -0.68 7.29 11.54
CA PHE A 25 0.40 8.28 11.41
C PHE A 25 -0.08 9.71 11.68
N SER A 26 -1.24 10.07 11.12
CA SER A 26 -1.86 11.37 11.34
C SER A 26 -2.25 11.57 12.82
N ARG A 27 -2.83 10.56 13.47
CA ARG A 27 -3.11 10.58 14.92
C ARG A 27 -1.83 10.76 15.74
N GLY A 28 -0.70 10.20 15.26
CA GLY A 28 0.65 10.41 15.79
C GLY A 28 1.28 11.78 15.46
N GLY A 29 0.53 12.70 14.87
CA GLY A 29 0.95 14.08 14.58
C GLY A 29 1.74 14.26 13.28
N LYS A 30 1.79 13.25 12.40
CA LYS A 30 2.47 13.37 11.10
C LYS A 30 1.59 14.01 10.05
N LYS A 31 2.17 14.81 9.17
CA LYS A 31 1.54 15.24 7.92
C LYS A 31 1.63 14.11 6.90
N VAL A 32 0.51 13.47 6.59
CA VAL A 32 0.45 12.28 5.74
C VAL A 32 -0.18 12.62 4.40
N CYS A 33 0.39 12.06 3.32
CA CYS A 33 -0.22 12.07 2.00
C CYS A 33 -0.39 10.62 1.51
N GLN A 34 -1.62 10.18 1.31
CA GLN A 34 -1.94 8.89 0.71
C GLN A 34 -2.32 9.06 -0.77
N ILE A 35 -1.66 8.27 -1.62
CA ILE A 35 -1.82 8.26 -3.07
C ILE A 35 -2.31 6.88 -3.49
N GLY A 36 -3.54 6.80 -3.98
CA GLY A 36 -4.08 5.61 -4.62
C GLY A 36 -3.46 5.42 -6.00
N CYS A 37 -2.72 4.32 -6.17
CA CYS A 37 -2.11 3.88 -7.42
C CYS A 37 -2.75 2.57 -7.90
N ASP A 38 -4.06 2.44 -7.71
CA ASP A 38 -4.91 1.37 -8.20
C ASP A 38 -6.01 2.00 -9.07
N PRO A 39 -6.26 1.51 -10.31
CA PRO A 39 -7.30 2.06 -11.18
C PRO A 39 -8.73 1.99 -10.62
N LYS A 40 -8.96 1.29 -9.50
CA LYS A 40 -10.24 1.24 -8.79
C LYS A 40 -10.64 2.55 -8.10
N ASN A 41 -9.67 3.44 -7.80
CA ASN A 41 -9.87 4.77 -7.25
C ASN A 41 -10.61 4.82 -5.89
N ASP A 42 -10.52 3.76 -5.09
CA ASP A 42 -11.16 3.65 -3.77
C ASP A 42 -10.17 3.55 -2.60
N SER A 43 -8.88 3.75 -2.86
CA SER A 43 -7.81 3.64 -1.85
C SER A 43 -8.00 4.58 -0.67
N THR A 44 -8.43 5.81 -0.95
CA THR A 44 -8.63 6.89 0.02
C THR A 44 -10.05 6.96 0.58
N ARG A 45 -10.94 6.05 0.15
CA ARG A 45 -12.37 6.10 0.48
C ARG A 45 -12.64 6.13 1.98
N LEU A 46 -11.90 5.34 2.76
CA LEU A 46 -12.10 5.23 4.22
C LEU A 46 -11.60 6.47 4.98
N LEU A 47 -10.66 7.22 4.39
CA LEU A 47 -10.18 8.48 4.96
C LEU A 47 -11.12 9.64 4.64
N LEU A 48 -11.72 9.61 3.45
CA LEU A 48 -12.62 10.66 2.95
C LEU A 48 -14.10 10.46 3.33
N GLY A 49 -14.51 9.23 3.69
CA GLY A 49 -15.92 8.88 3.86
C GLY A 49 -16.69 8.75 2.54
N ARG A 50 -16.01 8.87 1.38
CA ARG A 50 -16.58 8.83 0.03
C ARG A 50 -15.49 8.51 -1.00
N ILE A 51 -15.87 8.17 -2.22
CA ILE A 51 -14.93 8.11 -3.35
C ILE A 51 -14.39 9.52 -3.62
N ALA A 52 -13.10 9.62 -3.94
CA ALA A 52 -12.47 10.90 -4.28
C ALA A 52 -13.24 11.59 -5.41
N PRO A 53 -13.68 12.85 -5.24
CA PRO A 53 -14.49 13.54 -6.25
C PRO A 53 -13.81 13.70 -7.61
N LEU A 54 -12.49 13.83 -7.61
CA LEU A 54 -11.70 14.04 -8.82
C LEU A 54 -10.33 13.37 -8.67
N THR A 55 -9.97 12.55 -9.65
CA THR A 55 -8.64 11.90 -9.74
C THR A 55 -7.68 12.75 -10.57
N VAL A 56 -6.37 12.49 -10.47
CA VAL A 56 -5.35 13.22 -11.25
C VAL A 56 -5.61 13.10 -12.75
N LEU A 57 -5.83 11.87 -13.24
CA LEU A 57 -6.06 11.64 -14.67
C LEU A 57 -7.41 12.21 -15.16
N ASP A 58 -8.45 12.23 -14.33
CA ASP A 58 -9.72 12.86 -14.69
C ASP A 58 -9.57 14.37 -14.80
N ALA A 59 -8.86 14.97 -13.84
CA ALA A 59 -8.58 16.40 -13.85
C ALA A 59 -7.77 16.79 -15.10
N GLU A 60 -6.71 16.04 -15.43
CA GLU A 60 -5.90 16.23 -16.64
C GLU A 60 -6.74 16.16 -17.92
N ARG A 61 -7.62 15.17 -18.03
CA ARG A 61 -8.54 15.04 -19.18
C ARG A 61 -9.49 16.23 -19.28
N SER A 62 -10.01 16.71 -18.16
CA SER A 62 -10.97 17.81 -18.12
C SER A 62 -10.36 19.18 -18.48
N LYS A 63 -9.08 19.40 -18.15
CA LYS A 63 -8.41 20.70 -18.29
C LYS A 63 -8.04 21.08 -19.72
N LYS A 64 -8.00 20.13 -20.67
CA LYS A 64 -7.65 20.35 -22.10
C LYS A 64 -6.41 21.26 -22.30
N GLY A 65 -5.39 21.14 -21.44
CA GLY A 65 -4.16 21.94 -21.49
C GLY A 65 -4.11 23.16 -20.57
N ALA A 66 -5.19 23.47 -19.83
CA ALA A 66 -5.15 24.46 -18.76
C ALA A 66 -4.35 23.96 -17.54
N ALA A 67 -3.83 24.89 -16.74
CA ALA A 67 -3.09 24.54 -15.52
C ALA A 67 -3.99 23.83 -14.50
N LEU A 68 -3.53 22.67 -14.04
CA LEU A 68 -4.09 21.95 -12.91
C LEU A 68 -3.49 22.50 -11.61
N SER A 69 -4.31 22.68 -10.58
CA SER A 69 -3.82 23.01 -9.24
C SER A 69 -3.90 21.80 -8.31
N LEU A 70 -3.01 21.73 -7.32
CA LEU A 70 -3.02 20.65 -6.34
C LEU A 70 -4.34 20.59 -5.55
N ALA A 71 -4.94 21.74 -5.23
CA ALA A 71 -6.19 21.84 -4.47
C ALA A 71 -7.39 21.17 -5.15
N GLU A 72 -7.35 20.97 -6.47
CA GLU A 72 -8.43 20.30 -7.21
C GLU A 72 -8.40 18.77 -7.06
N ILE A 73 -7.22 18.20 -6.80
CA ILE A 73 -6.97 16.75 -6.78
C ILE A 73 -6.56 16.22 -5.40
N ALA A 74 -6.17 17.10 -4.49
CA ALA A 74 -5.80 16.78 -3.12
C ALA A 74 -6.96 17.10 -2.18
N HIS A 75 -7.58 16.04 -1.66
CA HIS A 75 -8.73 16.12 -0.77
C HIS A 75 -8.29 15.87 0.66
N GLU A 76 -8.79 16.64 1.63
CA GLU A 76 -8.47 16.42 3.03
C GLU A 76 -9.38 15.35 3.63
N GLY A 77 -8.77 14.33 4.25
CA GLY A 77 -9.45 13.23 4.95
C GLY A 77 -9.26 13.30 6.46
N TYR A 78 -9.58 12.19 7.14
CA TYR A 78 -9.42 12.05 8.59
C TYR A 78 -8.05 12.53 9.08
N GLY A 79 -8.05 13.35 10.14
CA GLY A 79 -6.83 13.87 10.78
C GLY A 79 -5.94 14.72 9.86
N GLY A 80 -6.49 15.31 8.80
CA GLY A 80 -5.73 16.12 7.85
C GLY A 80 -4.91 15.31 6.86
N VAL A 81 -5.16 14.00 6.72
CA VAL A 81 -4.49 13.17 5.71
C VAL A 81 -4.84 13.69 4.32
N ARG A 82 -3.82 14.07 3.54
CA ARG A 82 -3.99 14.46 2.14
C ARG A 82 -4.26 13.22 1.30
N CYS A 83 -5.42 13.16 0.67
CA CYS A 83 -5.90 12.03 -0.10
C CYS A 83 -5.90 12.38 -1.60
N ILE A 84 -5.21 11.56 -2.39
CA ILE A 84 -5.09 11.74 -3.84
C ILE A 84 -5.32 10.38 -4.51
N GLU A 85 -6.12 10.36 -5.56
CA GLU A 85 -6.29 9.17 -6.42
C GLU A 85 -5.64 9.45 -7.77
N ALA A 86 -4.76 8.56 -8.23
CA ALA A 86 -4.14 8.70 -9.55
C ALA A 86 -5.20 8.69 -10.65
N GLY A 87 -6.22 7.84 -10.51
CA GLY A 87 -7.17 7.58 -11.57
C GLY A 87 -6.79 6.35 -12.40
N GLY A 88 -7.73 5.91 -13.21
CA GLY A 88 -7.54 4.81 -14.15
C GLY A 88 -8.04 5.19 -15.55
N PRO A 89 -7.60 4.46 -16.58
CA PRO A 89 -8.28 4.53 -17.86
C PRO A 89 -9.66 3.87 -17.75
N GLU A 90 -10.53 4.12 -18.72
CA GLU A 90 -11.83 3.44 -18.79
C GLU A 90 -11.64 1.92 -18.90
N PRO A 91 -12.49 1.10 -18.26
CA PRO A 91 -12.42 -0.35 -18.38
C PRO A 91 -12.36 -0.80 -19.85
N GLY A 92 -11.35 -1.61 -20.19
CA GLY A 92 -11.14 -2.11 -21.55
C GLY A 92 -10.34 -1.17 -22.48
N VAL A 93 -9.95 0.03 -22.03
CA VAL A 93 -9.19 1.00 -22.83
C VAL A 93 -7.92 1.43 -22.11
N GLY A 94 -6.86 1.75 -22.86
CA GLY A 94 -5.65 2.37 -22.32
C GLY A 94 -4.76 1.44 -21.49
N CYS A 95 -3.85 2.04 -20.71
CA CYS A 95 -2.89 1.33 -19.87
C CYS A 95 -2.84 1.96 -18.48
N ALA A 96 -3.36 1.25 -17.47
CA ALA A 96 -3.37 1.72 -16.08
C ALA A 96 -1.96 2.09 -15.60
N GLY A 97 -0.97 1.26 -15.93
CA GLY A 97 0.43 1.53 -15.59
C GLY A 97 0.99 2.84 -16.18
N ARG A 98 0.56 3.25 -17.39
CA ARG A 98 0.95 4.55 -17.96
C ARG A 98 0.23 5.70 -17.26
N GLY A 99 -1.04 5.49 -16.88
CA GLY A 99 -1.80 6.45 -16.08
C GLY A 99 -1.10 6.79 -14.76
N ILE A 100 -0.58 5.78 -14.05
CA ILE A 100 0.19 5.99 -12.82
C ILE A 100 1.44 6.84 -13.05
N ILE A 101 2.18 6.63 -14.15
CA ILE A 101 3.35 7.45 -14.49
C ILE A 101 2.96 8.92 -14.60
N VAL A 102 1.95 9.21 -15.43
CA VAL A 102 1.47 10.58 -15.67
C VAL A 102 0.99 11.21 -14.37
N ALA A 103 0.22 10.48 -13.55
CA ALA A 103 -0.27 10.99 -12.29
C ALA A 103 0.87 11.37 -11.33
N LEU A 104 1.87 10.50 -11.16
CA LEU A 104 3.00 10.76 -10.26
C LEU A 104 3.89 11.91 -10.75
N GLU A 105 4.13 12.01 -12.05
CA GLU A 105 4.85 13.15 -12.64
C GLU A 105 4.11 14.47 -12.41
N ARG A 106 2.79 14.48 -12.53
CA ARG A 106 1.96 15.66 -12.22
C ARG A 106 2.02 16.03 -10.75
N LEU A 107 1.91 15.07 -9.83
CA LEU A 107 2.03 15.32 -8.39
C LEU A 107 3.38 15.92 -8.01
N LYS A 108 4.45 15.46 -8.64
CA LYS A 108 5.78 16.03 -8.47
C LYS A 108 5.86 17.47 -8.98
N ALA A 109 5.32 17.75 -10.16
CA ALA A 109 5.28 19.10 -10.74
C ALA A 109 4.43 20.08 -9.90
N LEU A 110 3.40 19.56 -9.21
CA LEU A 110 2.53 20.33 -8.33
C LEU A 110 3.04 20.44 -6.89
N HIS A 111 4.27 19.99 -6.61
CA HIS A 111 4.89 20.09 -5.29
C HIS A 111 4.04 19.44 -4.18
N ALA A 112 3.35 18.32 -4.50
CA ALA A 112 2.37 17.68 -3.62
C ALA A 112 2.96 17.12 -2.29
N PHE A 113 4.28 17.12 -2.16
CA PHE A 113 5.03 16.45 -1.10
C PHE A 113 5.90 17.41 -0.25
N ASP A 114 5.92 18.71 -0.56
CA ASP A 114 6.87 19.66 0.06
C ASP A 114 6.64 19.85 1.57
N ASP A 115 5.40 19.65 2.04
CA ASP A 115 4.98 19.76 3.44
C ASP A 115 4.54 18.42 4.06
N VAL A 116 5.02 17.30 3.52
CA VAL A 116 4.59 15.94 3.91
C VAL A 116 5.70 15.23 4.70
N ASP A 117 5.34 14.68 5.86
CA ASP A 117 6.25 13.84 6.67
C ASP A 117 6.27 12.40 6.15
N VAL A 118 5.11 11.87 5.73
CA VAL A 118 4.94 10.49 5.28
C VAL A 118 4.08 10.44 4.00
N ALA A 119 4.66 9.93 2.90
CA ALA A 119 3.94 9.64 1.67
C ALA A 119 3.67 8.13 1.58
N ILE A 120 2.41 7.75 1.37
CA ILE A 120 1.94 6.35 1.29
C ILE A 120 1.34 6.11 -0.09
N TYR A 121 1.94 5.21 -0.86
CA TYR A 121 1.44 4.78 -2.16
C TYR A 121 0.75 3.42 -2.02
N ASP A 122 -0.56 3.35 -2.29
CA ASP A 122 -1.29 2.08 -2.36
C ASP A 122 -1.31 1.58 -3.79
N VAL A 123 -0.48 0.57 -4.10
CA VAL A 123 -0.20 0.17 -5.47
C VAL A 123 -0.84 -1.18 -5.80
N LEU A 124 -1.41 -1.28 -7.00
CA LEU A 124 -1.90 -2.55 -7.53
C LEU A 124 -0.75 -3.58 -7.61
N GLY A 125 -0.89 -4.69 -6.88
CA GLY A 125 0.15 -5.73 -6.78
C GLY A 125 -0.09 -7.00 -7.57
N ASP A 126 -1.23 -7.14 -8.26
CA ASP A 126 -1.55 -8.34 -9.06
C ASP A 126 -0.71 -8.44 -10.33
N VAL A 127 -0.37 -7.29 -10.93
CA VAL A 127 0.39 -7.23 -12.17
C VAL A 127 1.60 -6.32 -11.96
N VAL A 128 2.79 -6.92 -11.90
CA VAL A 128 4.05 -6.16 -11.78
C VAL A 128 4.56 -5.76 -13.16
N CYS A 129 3.73 -5.06 -13.94
CA CYS A 129 4.15 -4.53 -15.25
C CYS A 129 5.04 -3.29 -15.07
N GLY A 130 5.66 -2.85 -16.17
CA GLY A 130 6.59 -1.71 -16.14
C GLY A 130 6.00 -0.40 -15.60
N GLY A 131 4.67 -0.22 -15.62
CA GLY A 131 3.99 0.95 -15.07
C GLY A 131 3.73 0.87 -13.57
N PHE A 132 3.24 -0.26 -13.05
CA PHE A 132 3.03 -0.44 -11.60
C PHE A 132 4.35 -0.58 -10.81
N ALA A 133 5.45 -0.81 -11.53
CA ALA A 133 6.80 -0.74 -10.97
C ALA A 133 7.36 0.70 -10.89
N VAL A 134 6.68 1.72 -11.41
CA VAL A 134 7.19 3.11 -11.46
C VAL A 134 7.43 3.71 -10.07
N PRO A 135 6.54 3.53 -9.07
CA PRO A 135 6.82 4.03 -7.72
C PRO A 135 8.16 3.53 -7.19
N ILE A 136 8.48 2.27 -7.48
CA ILE A 136 9.74 1.59 -7.12
C ILE A 136 10.91 2.06 -8.01
N ARG A 137 10.72 2.09 -9.33
CA ARG A 137 11.77 2.30 -10.32
C ARG A 137 12.30 3.73 -10.32
N GLU A 138 11.41 4.71 -10.21
CA GLU A 138 11.75 6.14 -10.26
C GLU A 138 11.99 6.75 -8.87
N GLY A 139 11.96 5.93 -7.81
CA GLY A 139 12.27 6.37 -6.44
C GLY A 139 11.18 7.24 -5.79
N TYR A 140 9.93 7.14 -6.24
CA TYR A 140 8.79 7.74 -5.52
C TYR A 140 8.55 7.03 -4.19
N ALA A 141 8.80 5.72 -4.11
CA ALA A 141 8.76 4.93 -2.89
C ALA A 141 10.15 4.33 -2.60
N GLU A 142 10.56 4.39 -1.34
CA GLU A 142 11.86 3.89 -0.87
C GLU A 142 11.69 2.63 -0.03
N GLU A 143 10.62 2.58 0.77
CA GLU A 143 10.27 1.43 1.62
C GLU A 143 9.04 0.71 1.10
N ILE A 144 9.22 -0.55 0.70
CA ILE A 144 8.12 -1.39 0.21
C ILE A 144 7.65 -2.30 1.32
N TYR A 145 6.35 -2.33 1.56
CA TYR A 145 5.70 -3.29 2.45
C TYR A 145 4.69 -4.11 1.64
N ILE A 146 4.75 -5.42 1.81
CA ILE A 146 3.89 -6.34 1.04
C ILE A 146 2.85 -6.92 1.99
N VAL A 147 1.58 -6.63 1.73
CA VAL A 147 0.45 -7.23 2.43
C VAL A 147 0.19 -8.61 1.84
N SER A 148 0.17 -9.64 2.70
CA SER A 148 -0.01 -11.04 2.32
C SER A 148 -0.79 -11.82 3.38
N SER A 149 -1.07 -13.09 3.10
CA SER A 149 -1.77 -14.05 3.97
C SER A 149 -1.15 -15.43 3.80
N GLY A 150 -1.58 -16.41 4.59
CA GLY A 150 -1.13 -17.81 4.48
C GLY A 150 -1.57 -18.53 3.21
N GLU A 151 -2.50 -17.96 2.43
CA GLU A 151 -2.88 -18.52 1.13
C GLU A 151 -1.71 -18.57 0.14
N LEU A 152 -1.47 -19.73 -0.49
CA LEU A 152 -0.40 -19.94 -1.47
C LEU A 152 -0.34 -18.83 -2.55
N MET A 153 -1.47 -18.47 -3.14
CA MET A 153 -1.52 -17.45 -4.18
C MET A 153 -1.20 -16.03 -3.68
N SER A 154 -1.43 -15.76 -2.39
CA SER A 154 -1.05 -14.49 -1.77
C SER A 154 0.46 -14.41 -1.56
N LEU A 155 1.08 -15.51 -1.11
CA LEU A 155 2.53 -15.62 -0.98
C LEU A 155 3.22 -15.60 -2.36
N TYR A 156 2.61 -16.22 -3.37
CA TYR A 156 3.10 -16.20 -4.74
C TYR A 156 3.15 -14.77 -5.31
N ALA A 157 2.06 -14.00 -5.12
CA ALA A 157 2.04 -12.59 -5.49
C ALA A 157 3.12 -11.80 -4.73
N ALA A 158 3.25 -12.02 -3.42
CA ALA A 158 4.28 -11.37 -2.61
C ALA A 158 5.70 -11.70 -3.09
N ASN A 159 5.98 -12.95 -3.44
CA ASN A 159 7.26 -13.39 -3.99
C ASN A 159 7.55 -12.73 -5.35
N ASN A 160 6.54 -12.57 -6.21
CA ASN A 160 6.71 -11.87 -7.49
C ASN A 160 6.94 -10.36 -7.33
N ILE A 161 6.27 -9.72 -6.37
CA ILE A 161 6.56 -8.33 -6.01
C ILE A 161 8.00 -8.21 -5.50
N ALA A 162 8.45 -9.14 -4.65
CA ALA A 162 9.83 -9.19 -4.18
C ALA A 162 10.85 -9.35 -5.32
N LYS A 163 10.54 -10.11 -6.38
CA LYS A 163 11.36 -10.16 -7.61
C LYS A 163 11.47 -8.77 -8.27
N GLY A 164 10.36 -8.04 -8.34
CA GLY A 164 10.33 -6.66 -8.80
C GLY A 164 11.22 -5.75 -7.96
N VAL A 165 11.06 -5.76 -6.63
CA VAL A 165 11.88 -4.98 -5.70
C VAL A 165 13.36 -5.32 -5.86
N ARG A 166 13.74 -6.61 -5.88
CA ARG A 166 15.14 -7.04 -6.10
C ARG A 166 15.74 -6.46 -7.38
N ARG A 167 14.97 -6.44 -8.47
CA ARG A 167 15.43 -5.94 -9.77
C ARG A 167 15.80 -4.45 -9.73
N PHE A 168 15.05 -3.64 -9.00
CA PHE A 168 15.28 -2.19 -8.92
C PHE A 168 16.18 -1.78 -7.76
N ALA A 169 16.18 -2.55 -6.66
CA ALA A 169 17.03 -2.32 -5.50
C ALA A 169 18.54 -2.45 -5.78
N ALA A 170 18.91 -3.08 -6.90
CA ALA A 170 20.29 -3.18 -7.37
C ALA A 170 20.84 -1.86 -7.95
N ARG A 171 19.95 -0.95 -8.37
CA ARG A 171 20.31 0.32 -9.05
C ARG A 171 19.70 1.56 -8.39
N GLY A 172 18.79 1.38 -7.45
CA GLY A 172 18.05 2.45 -6.80
C GLY A 172 18.04 2.34 -5.28
N VAL A 173 17.36 3.31 -4.66
CA VAL A 173 17.23 3.45 -3.20
C VAL A 173 16.19 2.52 -2.59
N VAL A 174 15.34 1.90 -3.42
CA VAL A 174 14.24 1.06 -2.95
C VAL A 174 14.72 -0.20 -2.22
N LYS A 175 14.02 -0.55 -1.14
CA LYS A 175 14.24 -1.76 -0.34
C LYS A 175 12.91 -2.36 0.13
N LEU A 176 12.92 -3.65 0.44
CA LEU A 176 11.82 -4.31 1.13
C LEU A 176 11.92 -4.03 2.63
N GLY A 177 10.89 -3.42 3.21
CA GLY A 177 10.82 -3.12 4.64
C GLY A 177 10.17 -4.24 5.47
N GLY A 178 9.29 -5.03 4.88
CA GLY A 178 8.68 -6.17 5.57
C GLY A 178 7.46 -6.74 4.88
N ILE A 179 7.02 -7.89 5.39
CA ILE A 179 5.72 -8.49 5.08
C ILE A 179 4.73 -8.03 6.15
N ILE A 180 3.51 -7.67 5.76
CA ILE A 180 2.39 -7.44 6.66
C ILE A 180 1.43 -8.60 6.47
N GLY A 181 1.22 -9.39 7.52
CA GLY A 181 0.22 -10.45 7.50
C GLY A 181 -1.16 -9.86 7.70
N ASN A 182 -2.06 -10.01 6.74
CA ASN A 182 -3.48 -9.76 6.93
C ASN A 182 -4.19 -11.12 7.03
N GLY A 183 -4.55 -11.49 8.26
CA GLY A 183 -4.99 -12.83 8.60
C GLY A 183 -6.21 -13.27 7.82
N ARG A 184 -6.23 -14.55 7.44
CA ARG A 184 -7.36 -15.20 6.76
C ARG A 184 -7.86 -16.45 7.49
N ASP A 185 -7.49 -16.59 8.76
CA ASP A 185 -7.81 -17.74 9.62
C ASP A 185 -7.27 -19.06 9.05
N VAL A 186 -6.08 -19.01 8.45
CA VAL A 186 -5.36 -20.21 8.00
C VAL A 186 -4.62 -20.83 9.19
N ALA A 187 -4.52 -22.15 9.24
CA ALA A 187 -3.75 -22.85 10.28
C ALA A 187 -2.29 -22.38 10.28
N ARG A 188 -1.74 -22.10 11.47
CA ARG A 188 -0.34 -21.66 11.68
C ARG A 188 0.07 -20.49 10.77
N GLU A 189 -0.88 -19.64 10.36
CA GLU A 189 -0.68 -18.60 9.34
C GLU A 189 0.43 -17.62 9.70
N LYS A 190 0.49 -17.21 10.98
CA LYS A 190 1.52 -16.30 11.46
C LYS A 190 2.92 -16.93 11.33
N GLU A 191 3.07 -18.18 11.75
CA GLU A 191 4.35 -18.91 11.66
C GLU A 191 4.78 -19.08 10.19
N LEU A 192 3.84 -19.44 9.31
CA LEU A 192 4.07 -19.53 7.87
C LEU A 192 4.56 -18.20 7.28
N LEU A 193 3.93 -17.08 7.64
CA LEU A 193 4.31 -15.75 7.18
C LEU A 193 5.67 -15.30 7.74
N GLU A 194 5.99 -15.65 8.98
CA GLU A 194 7.31 -15.42 9.58
C GLU A 194 8.40 -16.19 8.82
N ALA A 195 8.16 -17.48 8.55
CA ALA A 195 9.07 -18.31 7.77
C ALA A 195 9.25 -17.80 6.33
N PHE A 196 8.16 -17.40 5.68
CA PHE A 196 8.20 -16.80 4.34
C PHE A 196 9.01 -15.50 4.32
N ALA A 197 8.76 -14.60 5.28
CA ALA A 197 9.50 -13.35 5.40
C ALA A 197 11.01 -13.60 5.65
N ALA A 198 11.35 -14.57 6.50
CA ALA A 198 12.73 -14.96 6.77
C ALA A 198 13.45 -15.48 5.52
N ARG A 199 12.80 -16.32 4.71
CA ARG A 199 13.37 -16.82 3.43
C ARG A 199 13.58 -15.70 2.42
N LEU A 200 12.68 -14.70 2.38
CA LEU A 200 12.88 -13.48 1.59
C LEU A 200 14.01 -12.58 2.15
N GLY A 201 14.54 -12.89 3.33
CA GLY A 201 15.57 -12.09 4.00
C GLY A 201 15.04 -10.85 4.71
N THR A 202 13.73 -10.79 4.98
CA THR A 202 13.05 -9.69 5.69
C THR A 202 12.35 -10.20 6.95
N LYS A 203 11.43 -9.41 7.52
CA LYS A 203 10.63 -9.75 8.69
C LYS A 203 9.13 -9.64 8.41
N LEU A 204 8.33 -10.39 9.17
CA LEU A 204 6.93 -10.08 9.36
C LEU A 204 6.86 -8.86 10.28
N ILE A 205 6.51 -7.68 9.74
CA ILE A 205 6.52 -6.43 10.53
C ILE A 205 5.33 -6.35 11.49
N ALA A 206 4.19 -6.89 11.07
CA ALA A 206 3.02 -7.07 11.90
C ALA A 206 2.15 -8.21 11.35
N TYR A 207 1.33 -8.78 12.23
CA TYR A 207 0.25 -9.68 11.88
C TYR A 207 -1.06 -9.03 12.33
N ILE A 208 -1.94 -8.74 11.38
CA ILE A 208 -3.25 -8.14 11.58
C ILE A 208 -4.27 -9.28 11.64
N PRO A 209 -4.84 -9.59 12.82
CA PRO A 209 -5.86 -10.63 12.93
C PRO A 209 -7.16 -10.19 12.27
N ARG A 210 -8.02 -11.13 11.89
CA ARG A 210 -9.37 -10.80 11.41
C ARG A 210 -10.19 -10.20 12.55
N SER A 211 -10.97 -9.19 12.21
CA SER A 211 -11.87 -8.53 13.16
C SER A 211 -13.11 -8.01 12.45
N ALA A 212 -14.28 -8.30 13.03
CA ALA A 212 -15.56 -7.77 12.56
C ALA A 212 -15.60 -6.23 12.60
N ALA A 213 -14.90 -5.62 13.57
CA ALA A 213 -14.84 -4.17 13.71
C ALA A 213 -14.26 -3.46 12.48
N VAL A 214 -13.35 -4.11 11.74
CA VAL A 214 -12.82 -3.56 10.47
C VAL A 214 -13.94 -3.48 9.44
N HIS A 215 -14.75 -4.54 9.32
CA HIS A 215 -15.87 -4.57 8.39
C HIS A 215 -16.96 -3.57 8.77
N GLU A 216 -17.28 -3.44 10.05
CA GLU A 216 -18.22 -2.44 10.58
C GLU A 216 -17.74 -1.01 10.26
N ALA A 217 -16.45 -0.72 10.46
CA ALA A 217 -15.86 0.57 10.10
C ALA A 217 -15.98 0.85 8.59
N GLU A 218 -15.72 -0.16 7.75
CA GLU A 218 -15.85 -0.04 6.29
C GLU A 218 -17.29 0.24 5.82
N ILE A 219 -18.29 -0.38 6.47
CA ILE A 219 -19.72 -0.10 6.23
C ILE A 219 -20.02 1.38 6.50
N HIS A 220 -19.44 1.94 7.56
CA HIS A 220 -19.54 3.35 7.90
C HIS A 220 -18.59 4.26 7.11
N ARG A 221 -17.81 3.69 6.17
CA ARG A 221 -16.84 4.39 5.31
C ARG A 221 -15.75 5.10 6.11
N GLN A 222 -15.35 4.52 7.23
CA GLN A 222 -14.32 5.05 8.12
C GLN A 222 -13.16 4.07 8.23
N THR A 223 -11.97 4.61 8.54
CA THR A 223 -10.89 3.76 9.07
C THR A 223 -11.27 3.26 10.45
N LEU A 224 -10.71 2.14 10.88
CA LEU A 224 -10.93 1.65 12.23
C LEU A 224 -10.38 2.62 13.28
N ILE A 225 -9.26 3.28 12.99
CA ILE A 225 -8.70 4.35 13.84
C ILE A 225 -9.73 5.46 14.09
N ALA A 226 -10.55 5.81 13.09
CA ALA A 226 -11.60 6.82 13.24
C ALA A 226 -12.87 6.26 13.88
N TYR A 227 -13.27 5.04 13.52
CA TYR A 227 -14.53 4.44 13.93
C TYR A 227 -14.52 3.94 15.39
N ALA A 228 -13.47 3.21 15.77
CA ALA A 228 -13.33 2.59 17.08
C ALA A 228 -11.89 2.76 17.60
N PRO A 229 -11.49 4.01 17.94
CA PRO A 229 -10.10 4.38 18.25
C PRO A 229 -9.50 3.65 19.44
N ASP A 230 -10.32 3.13 20.35
CA ASP A 230 -9.90 2.44 21.57
C ASP A 230 -9.99 0.90 21.45
N SER A 231 -10.42 0.39 20.29
CA SER A 231 -10.53 -1.05 20.04
C SER A 231 -9.17 -1.73 20.02
N ALA A 232 -9.13 -3.02 20.38
CA ALA A 232 -7.90 -3.81 20.30
C ALA A 232 -7.31 -3.82 18.88
N GLN A 233 -8.19 -3.84 17.87
CA GLN A 233 -7.77 -3.86 16.47
C GLN A 233 -7.24 -2.48 16.00
N ALA A 234 -7.71 -1.36 16.55
CA ALA A 234 -7.12 -0.05 16.28
C ALA A 234 -5.68 0.03 16.76
N LYS A 235 -5.40 -0.53 17.96
CA LYS A 235 -4.03 -0.62 18.51
C LYS A 235 -3.09 -1.41 17.60
N VAL A 236 -3.56 -2.47 16.96
CA VAL A 236 -2.75 -3.24 15.97
C VAL A 236 -2.29 -2.35 14.81
N TYR A 237 -3.14 -1.46 14.31
CA TYR A 237 -2.77 -0.52 13.25
C TYR A 237 -1.83 0.59 13.74
N GLU A 238 -2.00 1.05 14.98
CA GLU A 238 -1.08 2.01 15.61
C GLU A 238 0.32 1.40 15.83
N GLU A 239 0.39 0.17 16.33
CA GLU A 239 1.62 -0.59 16.47
C GLU A 239 2.28 -0.86 15.11
N LEU A 240 1.50 -1.18 14.07
CA LEU A 240 2.02 -1.30 12.71
C LEU A 240 2.60 0.02 12.19
N ALA A 241 1.92 1.14 12.38
CA ALA A 241 2.42 2.46 11.98
C ALA A 241 3.73 2.80 12.71
N ALA A 242 3.80 2.58 14.02
CA ALA A 242 5.00 2.77 14.82
C ALA A 242 6.15 1.84 14.40
N ALA A 243 5.85 0.57 14.11
CA ALA A 243 6.81 -0.40 13.63
C ALA A 243 7.38 -0.01 12.26
N ILE A 244 6.54 0.49 11.35
CA ILE A 244 6.96 1.04 10.05
C ILE A 244 7.83 2.28 10.27
N GLU A 245 7.42 3.22 11.13
CA GLU A 245 8.16 4.46 11.41
C GLU A 245 9.59 4.18 11.86
N GLY A 246 9.73 3.32 12.88
CA GLY A 246 11.01 2.93 13.46
C GLY A 246 11.79 1.89 12.65
N ASN A 247 11.26 1.42 11.52
CA ASN A 247 11.89 0.34 10.78
C ASN A 247 13.20 0.78 10.11
N LYS A 248 14.31 0.16 10.52
CA LYS A 248 15.63 0.32 9.89
C LYS A 248 16.08 -0.95 9.15
N ASN A 249 15.32 -2.05 9.25
CA ASN A 249 15.65 -3.30 8.58
C ASN A 249 15.08 -3.29 7.16
N LEU A 250 15.82 -2.64 6.26
CA LEU A 250 15.50 -2.49 4.85
C LEU A 250 16.44 -3.35 4.01
N VAL A 251 15.89 -4.30 3.25
CA VAL A 251 16.69 -5.34 2.59
C VAL A 251 16.48 -5.38 1.08
N ILE A 252 17.47 -5.93 0.37
CA ILE A 252 17.25 -6.46 -0.98
C ILE A 252 16.70 -7.88 -0.80
N PRO A 253 15.45 -8.15 -1.21
CA PRO A 253 14.85 -9.45 -0.92
C PRO A 253 15.49 -10.58 -1.71
N LYS A 254 15.32 -11.81 -1.20
CA LYS A 254 15.74 -13.07 -1.82
C LYS A 254 14.50 -13.89 -2.24
N PRO A 255 13.87 -13.57 -3.39
CA PRO A 255 12.77 -14.36 -3.92
C PRO A 255 13.14 -15.82 -4.12
N MET A 256 12.18 -16.70 -3.85
CA MET A 256 12.29 -18.16 -3.96
C MET A 256 11.70 -18.68 -5.27
N ALA A 257 12.04 -19.92 -5.61
CA ALA A 257 11.37 -20.68 -6.66
C ALA A 257 9.90 -20.97 -6.29
N PHE A 258 9.09 -21.41 -7.24
CA PHE A 258 7.68 -21.69 -6.94
C PHE A 258 7.54 -22.98 -6.13
N GLU A 259 8.33 -23.99 -6.47
CA GLU A 259 8.41 -25.28 -5.81
C GLU A 259 8.82 -25.12 -4.34
N GLU A 260 9.83 -24.29 -4.05
CA GLU A 260 10.25 -23.96 -2.68
C GLU A 260 9.15 -23.25 -1.86
N LEU A 261 8.26 -22.52 -2.55
CA LEU A 261 7.11 -21.88 -1.93
C LEU A 261 5.99 -22.89 -1.66
N GLU A 262 5.77 -23.86 -2.54
CA GLU A 262 4.82 -24.96 -2.31
C GLU A 262 5.26 -25.82 -1.12
N ASP A 263 6.53 -26.22 -1.09
CA ASP A 263 7.14 -26.96 0.04
C ASP A 263 6.99 -26.19 1.36
N LEU A 264 7.13 -24.85 1.31
CA LEU A 264 6.90 -24.01 2.48
C LEU A 264 5.48 -24.16 2.99
N VAL A 265 4.49 -23.92 2.12
CA VAL A 265 3.08 -23.95 2.49
C VAL A 265 2.69 -25.33 3.01
N GLU A 266 3.14 -26.40 2.37
CA GLU A 266 2.89 -27.78 2.80
C GLU A 266 3.41 -28.04 4.23
N SER A 267 4.60 -27.54 4.58
CA SER A 267 5.19 -27.73 5.91
C SER A 267 4.43 -27.04 7.07
N TYR A 268 3.52 -26.11 6.76
CA TYR A 268 2.67 -25.41 7.74
C TYR A 268 1.17 -25.72 7.56
N GLY A 269 0.80 -26.49 6.53
CA GLY A 269 -0.59 -26.86 6.22
C GLY A 269 -1.10 -28.09 6.98
N ASN A 270 -0.21 -28.84 7.63
CA ASN A 270 -0.51 -30.00 8.47
C ASN A 270 -0.54 -29.65 9.97
#